data_AF-A0A497BMI7-F1
#
_entry.id   AF-A0A497BMI7-F1
#
_cell.length_a   1.000
_cell.length_b   1.000
_cell.length_c   1.000
_cell.angle_alpha   90.00
_cell.angle_beta   90.00
_cell.angle_gamma   90.00
#
_symmetry.space_group_name_H-M   'P 1'
#
loop_
_entity.id
_entity.type
_entity.pdbx_description
1 polymer ?
#
loop_
_entity_poly.entity_id
_entity_poly.type
_entity_poly.pdbx_seq_one_letter_code
_entity_poly.pdbx_strand_id
1 'polypeptide(L)'
;ETVAIDGKALRRALDQGKAIPYIVSAWATENGLVLGQVKVDEKSNEITAIPELLQALELTGCVVTIDAMGCQKEIAADIVAEHAHYVLALKGNHSTAHQEVQEFFDDAVQPCATQCNPTAEGDKMDFFQTIEKGHGRIETRRYWQTTDIAWFDDAPLWKGLSSFGMVESIRTIKGKSTIERRYYLSSLPLDAQRFGQAVRNHWGVENNVHWTMDVLFAEDQSRARSKYAAQNLATLRRIVLNLLKKDTTTKTSLS
;
A
#
# COMPACT_ATOMS: atom_id res chain seq x y z
N GLU A 1 7.96 7.64 -9.24
CA GLU A 1 6.76 7.93 -8.43
C GLU A 1 5.99 6.67 -8.12
N THR A 2 5.64 6.50 -6.84
CA THR A 2 4.70 5.48 -6.35
C THR A 2 3.46 6.19 -5.82
N VAL A 3 2.29 5.83 -6.36
CA VAL A 3 0.99 6.35 -5.93
C VAL A 3 0.31 5.32 -5.04
N ALA A 4 0.19 5.59 -3.75
CA ALA A 4 -0.50 4.72 -2.82
C ALA A 4 -1.98 5.09 -2.74
N ILE A 5 -2.85 4.13 -3.02
CA ILE A 5 -4.29 4.27 -2.82
C ILE A 5 -4.62 3.58 -1.51
N ASP A 6 -5.17 4.37 -0.59
CA ASP A 6 -5.45 3.92 0.76
C ASP A 6 -6.77 4.47 1.27
N GLY A 7 -7.43 3.63 2.05
CA GLY A 7 -8.76 3.82 2.57
C GLY A 7 -8.75 4.12 4.07
N LYS A 8 -9.44 5.17 4.51
CA LYS A 8 -9.59 5.50 5.93
C LYS A 8 -11.05 5.64 6.34
N ALA A 9 -11.44 4.87 7.36
CA ALA A 9 -12.72 5.03 8.05
C ALA A 9 -12.67 6.19 9.06
N LEU A 10 -13.57 7.16 8.94
CA LEU A 10 -13.68 8.29 9.86
C LEU A 10 -14.58 7.94 11.06
N ARG A 11 -14.05 7.12 11.97
CA ARG A 11 -14.83 6.41 13.02
C ARG A 11 -15.61 7.30 14.00
N ARG A 12 -15.22 8.57 14.19
CA ARG A 12 -15.92 9.52 15.10
C ARG A 12 -16.82 10.54 14.39
N ALA A 13 -16.87 10.55 13.06
CA ALA A 13 -17.79 11.36 12.27
C ALA A 13 -19.18 10.69 12.13
N LEU A 14 -19.59 9.95 13.16
CA LEU A 14 -20.85 9.24 13.24
C LEU A 14 -21.97 10.21 13.62
N ASP A 15 -22.97 10.30 12.75
CA ASP A 15 -24.30 10.82 13.09
C ASP A 15 -25.21 9.65 13.52
N GLN A 16 -26.13 9.88 14.45
CA GLN A 16 -27.00 8.81 14.96
C GLN A 16 -27.77 8.15 13.80
N GLY A 17 -27.58 6.83 13.64
CA GLY A 17 -28.27 6.01 12.64
C GLY A 17 -27.60 5.93 11.26
N LYS A 18 -26.39 6.48 11.06
CA LYS A 18 -25.67 6.44 9.77
C LYS A 18 -24.40 5.59 9.80
N ALA A 19 -24.04 5.05 8.62
CA ALA A 19 -22.79 4.31 8.41
C ALA A 19 -21.56 5.22 8.61
N ILE A 20 -20.43 4.64 9.01
CA ILE A 20 -19.17 5.36 9.20
C ILE A 20 -18.72 5.92 7.84
N PRO A 21 -18.51 7.24 7.69
CA PRO A 21 -18.02 7.78 6.43
C PRO A 21 -16.60 7.31 6.15
N TYR A 22 -16.36 6.90 4.91
CA TYR A 22 -15.10 6.33 4.47
C TYR A 22 -14.51 7.18 3.34
N ILE A 23 -13.19 7.39 3.34
CA ILE A 23 -12.49 8.19 2.33
C ILE A 23 -11.37 7.35 1.71
N VAL A 24 -11.36 7.27 0.39
CA VAL A 24 -10.26 6.71 -0.40
C VAL A 24 -9.38 7.85 -0.89
N SER A 25 -8.07 7.65 -0.80
CA SER A 25 -7.06 8.70 -0.98
C SER A 25 -5.93 8.21 -1.86
N ALA A 26 -5.49 9.03 -2.81
CA ALA A 26 -4.30 8.77 -3.62
C ALA A 26 -3.14 9.64 -3.14
N TRP A 27 -2.02 9.01 -2.82
CA TRP A 27 -0.85 9.65 -2.23
C TRP A 27 0.38 9.42 -3.12
N ALA A 28 0.96 10.51 -3.65
CA ALA A 28 2.29 10.48 -4.25
C ALA A 28 3.32 10.40 -3.14
N THR A 29 3.99 9.26 -3.03
CA THR A 29 4.84 8.94 -1.88
C THR A 29 6.20 9.61 -1.95
N GLU A 30 6.79 9.77 -3.15
CA GLU A 30 8.08 10.44 -3.32
C GLU A 30 7.95 11.95 -3.06
N ASN A 31 6.84 12.53 -3.52
CA ASN A 31 6.52 13.94 -3.30
C ASN A 31 5.84 14.22 -1.94
N GLY A 32 5.37 13.17 -1.25
CA GLY A 32 4.67 13.27 0.02
C GLY A 32 3.31 13.97 -0.06
N LEU A 33 2.67 14.01 -1.23
CA LEU A 33 1.47 14.79 -1.52
C LEU A 33 0.21 13.92 -1.62
N VAL A 34 -0.93 14.45 -1.17
CA VAL A 34 -2.25 13.97 -1.62
C VAL A 34 -2.49 14.44 -3.04
N LEU A 35 -2.73 13.51 -3.94
CA LEU A 35 -3.10 13.78 -5.33
C LEU A 35 -4.61 13.93 -5.49
N GLY A 36 -5.39 13.13 -4.76
CA GLY A 36 -6.85 13.16 -4.84
C GLY A 36 -7.49 12.37 -3.72
N GLN A 37 -8.79 12.59 -3.52
CA GLN A 37 -9.59 11.80 -2.59
C GLN A 37 -11.05 11.73 -3.02
N VAL A 38 -11.67 10.60 -2.76
CA VAL A 38 -13.08 10.35 -3.03
C VAL A 38 -13.74 9.84 -1.75
N LYS A 39 -14.90 10.43 -1.42
CA LYS A 39 -15.72 9.95 -0.31
C LYS A 39 -16.53 8.75 -0.82
N VAL A 40 -16.50 7.66 -0.06
CA VAL A 40 -17.37 6.50 -0.33
C VAL A 40 -18.76 6.81 0.20
N ASP A 41 -19.77 6.68 -0.65
CA ASP A 41 -21.17 6.91 -0.27
C ASP A 41 -21.67 5.85 0.72
N GLU A 42 -22.70 6.19 1.52
CA GLU A 42 -23.23 5.35 2.62
C GLU A 42 -23.70 3.94 2.21
N LYS A 43 -23.81 3.66 0.90
CA LYS A 43 -24.21 2.36 0.31
C LYS A 43 -23.14 1.71 -0.57
N SER A 44 -21.96 2.31 -0.65
CA SER A 44 -20.88 1.94 -1.56
C SER A 44 -19.68 1.42 -0.76
N ASN A 45 -18.83 0.61 -1.40
CA ASN A 45 -17.59 0.11 -0.83
C ASN A 45 -16.42 0.80 -1.54
N GLU A 46 -15.24 0.86 -0.91
CA GLU A 46 -14.03 1.46 -1.48
C GLU A 46 -13.70 0.99 -2.89
N ILE A 47 -14.06 -0.26 -3.21
CA ILE A 47 -13.89 -0.89 -4.52
C ILE A 47 -14.47 -0.04 -5.66
N THR A 48 -15.58 0.68 -5.45
CA THR A 48 -16.17 1.52 -6.51
C THR A 48 -15.60 2.94 -6.54
N ALA A 49 -14.97 3.40 -5.46
CA ALA A 49 -14.37 4.74 -5.39
C ALA A 49 -12.94 4.77 -5.97
N ILE A 50 -12.23 3.63 -5.97
CA ILE A 50 -10.88 3.52 -6.53
C ILE A 50 -10.86 3.81 -8.04
N PRO A 51 -11.74 3.23 -8.89
CA PRO A 51 -11.75 3.53 -10.33
C PRO A 51 -11.95 5.01 -10.66
N GLU A 52 -12.88 5.69 -9.97
CA GLU A 52 -13.11 7.13 -10.17
C GLU A 52 -11.86 7.95 -9.85
N LEU A 53 -11.14 7.57 -8.80
CA LEU A 53 -9.91 8.22 -8.39
C LEU A 53 -8.77 7.95 -9.39
N LEU A 54 -8.66 6.72 -9.92
CA LEU A 54 -7.66 6.37 -10.93
C LEU A 54 -7.84 7.20 -12.21
N GLN A 55 -9.07 7.30 -12.72
CA GLN A 55 -9.39 8.03 -13.95
C GLN A 55 -9.19 9.55 -13.82
N ALA A 56 -9.22 10.08 -12.60
CA ALA A 56 -9.01 11.51 -12.34
C ALA A 56 -7.53 11.92 -12.26
N LEU A 57 -6.60 10.96 -12.28
CA LEU A 57 -5.18 11.18 -12.05
C LEU A 57 -4.35 10.84 -13.29
N GLU A 58 -3.31 11.63 -13.57
CA GLU A 58 -2.30 11.27 -14.56
C GLU A 58 -1.34 10.23 -13.94
N LEU A 59 -1.52 8.96 -14.32
CA LEU A 59 -0.80 7.83 -13.73
C LEU A 59 0.23 7.19 -14.66
N THR A 60 0.38 7.67 -15.90
CA THR A 60 1.28 7.07 -16.89
C THR A 60 2.69 6.84 -16.32
N GLY A 61 3.14 5.58 -16.32
CA GLY A 61 4.47 5.17 -15.82
C GLY A 61 4.62 5.11 -14.30
N CYS A 62 3.60 5.49 -13.52
CA CYS A 62 3.60 5.38 -12.06
C CYS A 62 3.47 3.92 -11.60
N VAL A 63 3.85 3.66 -10.35
CA VAL A 63 3.53 2.40 -9.66
C VAL A 63 2.39 2.67 -8.67
N VAL A 64 1.21 2.14 -8.95
CA VAL A 64 0.05 2.23 -8.07
C VAL A 64 0.12 1.10 -7.04
N THR A 65 0.01 1.42 -5.76
CA THR A 65 0.00 0.43 -4.67
C THR A 65 -1.33 0.47 -3.96
N ILE A 66 -1.93 -0.69 -3.71
CA ILE A 66 -3.25 -0.79 -3.07
C ILE A 66 -3.23 -1.93 -2.05
N ASP A 67 -3.96 -1.72 -0.97
CA ASP A 67 -4.14 -2.69 0.09
C ASP A 67 -4.90 -3.95 -0.36
N ALA A 68 -5.11 -4.87 0.58
CA ALA A 68 -5.77 -6.13 0.26
C ALA A 68 -7.22 -5.91 -0.21
N MET A 69 -7.94 -4.93 0.32
CA MET A 69 -9.34 -4.72 -0.01
C MET A 69 -9.54 -4.22 -1.45
N GLY A 70 -8.62 -3.38 -1.93
CA GLY A 70 -8.60 -2.91 -3.31
C GLY A 70 -7.89 -3.85 -4.30
N CYS A 71 -7.40 -5.01 -3.85
CA CYS A 71 -6.86 -6.05 -4.73
C CYS A 71 -8.01 -6.68 -5.53
N GLN A 72 -8.34 -6.11 -6.69
CA GLN A 72 -9.43 -6.56 -7.56
C GLN A 72 -8.96 -6.63 -9.01
N LYS A 73 -9.51 -7.58 -9.78
CA LYS A 73 -9.12 -7.85 -11.18
C LYS A 73 -9.43 -6.66 -12.09
N GLU A 74 -10.58 -6.02 -11.87
CA GLU A 74 -11.02 -4.83 -12.59
C GLU A 74 -10.12 -3.63 -12.29
N ILE A 75 -9.74 -3.42 -11.02
CA ILE A 75 -8.83 -2.35 -10.62
C ILE A 75 -7.45 -2.54 -11.26
N ALA A 76 -6.93 -3.77 -11.30
CA ALA A 76 -5.69 -4.08 -12.02
C ALA A 76 -5.82 -3.72 -13.51
N ALA A 77 -6.97 -4.01 -14.12
CA ALA A 77 -7.22 -3.72 -15.52
C ALA A 77 -7.30 -2.21 -15.81
N ASP A 78 -7.90 -1.43 -14.92
CA ASP A 78 -7.98 0.03 -14.99
C ASP A 78 -6.60 0.67 -14.87
N ILE A 79 -5.78 0.25 -13.90
CA ILE A 79 -4.41 0.76 -13.73
C ILE A 79 -3.56 0.53 -14.98
N VAL A 80 -3.68 -0.67 -15.58
CA VAL A 80 -2.96 -0.98 -16.83
C VAL A 80 -3.51 -0.21 -18.01
N ALA A 81 -4.80 0.10 -18.04
CA ALA A 81 -5.40 0.94 -19.07
C ALA A 81 -4.86 2.38 -19.04
N GLU A 82 -4.57 2.90 -17.85
CA GLU A 82 -3.91 4.20 -17.61
C GLU A 82 -2.36 4.15 -17.79
N HIS A 83 -1.84 3.11 -18.45
CA HIS A 83 -0.41 2.92 -18.71
C HIS A 83 0.47 2.97 -17.44
N ALA A 84 -0.09 2.53 -16.31
CA ALA A 84 0.61 2.44 -15.02
C ALA A 84 0.88 0.99 -14.63
N HIS A 85 1.77 0.80 -13.67
CA HIS A 85 2.03 -0.50 -13.03
C HIS A 85 1.28 -0.60 -11.71
N TYR A 86 1.01 -1.81 -11.25
CA TYR A 86 0.41 -2.06 -9.94
C TYR A 86 1.27 -2.97 -9.06
N VAL A 87 1.11 -2.80 -7.75
CA VAL A 87 1.49 -3.73 -6.69
C VAL A 87 0.31 -3.82 -5.72
N LEU A 88 -0.42 -4.93 -5.78
CA LEU A 88 -1.64 -5.15 -5.00
C LEU A 88 -1.37 -6.15 -3.89
N ALA A 89 -1.69 -5.80 -2.64
CA ALA A 89 -1.53 -6.73 -1.54
C ALA A 89 -2.52 -7.91 -1.68
N LEU A 90 -2.02 -9.13 -1.58
CA LEU A 90 -2.80 -10.35 -1.67
C LEU A 90 -3.09 -10.86 -0.26
N LYS A 91 -4.37 -11.08 0.08
CA LYS A 91 -4.81 -11.61 1.38
C LYS A 91 -6.12 -12.40 1.25
N GLY A 92 -6.88 -12.50 2.33
CA GLY A 92 -8.05 -13.38 2.45
C GLY A 92 -9.25 -13.06 1.55
N ASN A 93 -9.26 -11.91 0.85
CA ASN A 93 -10.26 -11.62 -0.17
C ASN A 93 -10.09 -12.45 -1.45
N HIS A 94 -8.88 -13.00 -1.67
CA HIS A 94 -8.59 -13.98 -2.72
C HIS A 94 -7.93 -15.20 -2.10
N SER A 95 -8.67 -15.91 -1.24
CA SER A 95 -8.12 -16.97 -0.37
C SER A 95 -7.36 -18.05 -1.15
N THR A 96 -7.89 -18.49 -2.30
CA THR A 96 -7.24 -19.51 -3.14
C THR A 96 -5.93 -19.00 -3.72
N ALA A 97 -5.96 -17.86 -4.44
CA ALA A 97 -4.75 -17.28 -5.00
C ALA A 97 -3.69 -16.93 -3.93
N HIS A 98 -4.13 -16.45 -2.77
CA HIS A 98 -3.26 -16.20 -1.64
C HIS A 98 -2.57 -17.49 -1.17
N GLN A 99 -3.33 -18.58 -1.02
CA GLN A 99 -2.79 -19.86 -0.59
C GLN A 99 -1.77 -20.41 -1.60
N GLU A 100 -2.09 -20.39 -2.89
CA GLU A 100 -1.20 -20.90 -3.93
C GLU A 100 0.12 -20.11 -4.01
N VAL A 101 0.04 -18.77 -3.97
CA VAL A 101 1.23 -17.91 -3.94
C VAL A 101 2.03 -18.10 -2.65
N GLN A 102 1.36 -18.27 -1.51
CA GLN A 102 2.01 -18.58 -0.25
C GLN A 102 2.76 -19.91 -0.33
N GLU A 103 2.12 -20.98 -0.79
CA GLU A 103 2.72 -22.32 -0.92
C GLU A 103 3.94 -22.27 -1.85
N PHE A 104 3.83 -21.58 -2.99
CA PHE A 104 4.97 -21.34 -3.88
C PHE A 104 6.17 -20.71 -3.16
N PHE A 105 5.94 -19.65 -2.38
CA PHE A 105 7.03 -18.97 -1.66
C PHE A 105 7.53 -19.75 -0.44
N ASP A 106 6.67 -20.53 0.21
CA ASP A 106 7.09 -21.39 1.33
C ASP A 106 8.02 -22.51 0.82
N ASP A 107 7.76 -23.04 -0.38
CA ASP A 107 8.66 -24.01 -1.05
C ASP A 107 9.95 -23.35 -1.56
N ALA A 108 9.86 -22.22 -2.26
CA ALA A 108 11.01 -21.54 -2.87
C ALA A 108 11.91 -20.83 -1.84
N VAL A 109 11.33 -20.35 -0.74
CA VAL A 109 12.00 -19.53 0.27
C VAL A 109 11.57 -19.97 1.67
N GLN A 110 12.36 -20.86 2.26
CA GLN A 110 12.14 -21.29 3.64
C GLN A 110 12.28 -20.11 4.63
N PRO A 111 11.34 -19.93 5.60
CA PRO A 111 11.43 -18.87 6.59
C PRO A 111 12.70 -19.00 7.44
N CYS A 112 13.50 -17.93 7.52
CA CYS A 112 14.73 -17.95 8.31
C CYS A 112 14.91 -16.66 9.14
N ALA A 113 15.13 -16.81 10.45
CA ALA A 113 15.23 -15.68 11.38
C ALA A 113 16.59 -14.94 11.36
N THR A 114 17.63 -15.53 10.77
CA THR A 114 19.02 -15.09 10.94
C THR A 114 19.70 -14.71 9.62
N GLN A 115 19.82 -15.63 8.67
CA GLN A 115 20.38 -15.38 7.34
C GLN A 115 19.78 -16.39 6.36
N CYS A 116 19.24 -15.89 5.26
CA CYS A 116 18.89 -16.72 4.12
C CYS A 116 19.95 -16.42 3.08
N ASN A 117 20.59 -17.45 2.53
CA ASN A 117 21.17 -17.30 1.20
C ASN A 117 19.98 -17.02 0.28
N PRO A 118 20.01 -15.95 -0.52
CA PRO A 118 18.93 -15.69 -1.46
C PRO A 118 18.92 -16.87 -2.43
N THR A 119 17.96 -17.77 -2.30
CA THR A 119 17.66 -18.78 -3.32
C THR A 119 17.02 -18.08 -4.53
N ALA A 120 17.63 -17.00 -5.04
CA ALA A 120 17.40 -16.54 -6.40
C ALA A 120 18.15 -17.51 -7.33
N GLU A 121 17.74 -18.78 -7.33
CA GLU A 121 18.25 -19.76 -8.28
C GLU A 121 17.47 -19.58 -9.59
N GLY A 122 18.12 -18.91 -10.55
CA GLY A 122 17.63 -18.76 -11.92
C GLY A 122 17.12 -17.37 -12.28
N ASP A 123 17.05 -17.10 -13.59
CA ASP A 123 16.74 -15.79 -14.18
C ASP A 123 15.30 -15.29 -13.92
N LYS A 124 14.50 -16.03 -13.14
CA LYS A 124 13.08 -15.73 -12.90
C LYS A 124 12.79 -15.13 -11.53
N MET A 125 13.73 -15.17 -10.58
CA MET A 125 13.53 -14.64 -9.23
C MET A 125 14.65 -13.70 -8.83
N ASP A 126 14.28 -12.59 -8.20
CA ASP A 126 15.18 -11.55 -7.73
C ASP A 126 14.96 -11.29 -6.23
N PHE A 127 15.99 -10.76 -5.57
CA PHE A 127 16.04 -10.56 -4.14
C PHE A 127 16.64 -9.21 -3.76
N PHE A 128 15.98 -8.54 -2.81
CA PHE A 128 16.46 -7.30 -2.21
C PHE A 128 16.27 -7.32 -0.69
N GLN A 129 17.15 -6.65 0.06
CA GLN A 129 17.05 -6.58 1.52
C GLN A 129 17.40 -5.20 2.06
N THR A 130 16.69 -4.78 3.10
CA THR A 130 17.02 -3.62 3.93
C THR A 130 17.15 -4.01 5.40
N ILE A 131 18.01 -3.31 6.13
CA ILE A 131 18.20 -3.47 7.58
C ILE A 131 18.17 -2.08 8.22
N GLU A 132 17.23 -1.88 9.13
CA GLU A 132 17.08 -0.65 9.92
C GLU A 132 17.36 -0.96 11.39
N LYS A 133 18.17 -0.13 12.07
CA LYS A 133 18.45 -0.24 13.50
C LYS A 133 18.08 1.07 14.19
N GLY A 134 17.19 1.00 15.18
CA GLY A 134 16.75 2.18 15.93
C GLY A 134 15.95 1.82 17.17
N HIS A 135 16.01 2.66 18.21
CA HIS A 135 15.23 2.51 19.45
C HIS A 135 15.31 1.12 20.11
N GLY A 136 16.49 0.48 20.06
CA GLY A 136 16.69 -0.87 20.63
C GLY A 136 16.07 -2.03 19.82
N ARG A 137 15.62 -1.75 18.59
CA ARG A 137 15.02 -2.69 17.65
C ARG A 137 15.88 -2.80 16.39
N ILE A 138 15.95 -4.01 15.84
CA ILE A 138 16.46 -4.26 14.48
C ILE A 138 15.27 -4.71 13.64
N GLU A 139 15.04 -4.05 12.51
CA GLU A 139 14.07 -4.49 11.51
C GLU A 139 14.80 -4.84 10.23
N THR A 140 14.75 -6.11 9.85
CA THR A 140 15.22 -6.60 8.55
C THR A 140 13.99 -6.83 7.68
N ARG A 141 14.00 -6.27 6.47
CA ARG A 141 12.96 -6.54 5.46
C ARG A 141 13.61 -7.17 4.26
N ARG A 142 13.06 -8.29 3.82
CA ARG A 142 13.51 -9.02 2.65
C ARG A 142 12.39 -9.06 1.63
N TYR A 143 12.76 -8.88 0.38
CA TYR A 143 11.86 -8.75 -0.75
C TYR A 143 12.27 -9.80 -1.76
N TRP A 144 11.34 -10.65 -2.14
CA TRP A 144 11.49 -11.57 -3.26
C TRP A 144 10.45 -11.20 -4.31
N GLN A 145 10.87 -11.23 -5.57
CA GLN A 145 9.98 -11.06 -6.69
C GLN A 145 10.25 -12.17 -7.69
N THR A 146 9.21 -12.83 -8.18
CA THR A 146 9.33 -13.88 -9.18
C THR A 146 8.48 -13.56 -10.40
N THR A 147 8.99 -13.86 -11.58
CA THR A 147 8.25 -13.87 -12.86
C THR A 147 7.75 -15.26 -13.22
N ASP A 148 8.02 -16.27 -12.39
CA ASP A 148 7.48 -17.61 -12.59
C ASP A 148 6.01 -17.66 -12.17
N ILE A 149 5.14 -17.26 -13.09
CA ILE A 149 3.69 -17.17 -12.91
C ILE A 149 2.92 -18.19 -13.76
N ALA A 150 3.62 -19.02 -14.55
CA ALA A 150 3.00 -19.90 -15.53
C ALA A 150 2.14 -21.01 -14.91
N TRP A 151 2.38 -21.34 -13.64
CA TRP A 151 1.60 -22.31 -12.87
C TRP A 151 0.30 -21.73 -12.32
N PHE A 152 0.12 -20.41 -12.35
CA PHE A 152 -1.04 -19.74 -11.76
C PHE A 152 -2.17 -19.65 -12.78
N ASP A 153 -3.17 -20.52 -12.65
CA ASP A 153 -4.31 -20.61 -13.57
C ASP A 153 -5.10 -19.30 -13.68
N ASP A 154 -5.14 -18.53 -12.60
CA ASP A 154 -5.84 -17.24 -12.54
C ASP A 154 -5.06 -16.09 -13.22
N ALA A 155 -3.80 -16.31 -13.65
CA ALA A 155 -2.95 -15.26 -14.24
C ALA A 155 -3.63 -14.47 -15.38
N PRO A 156 -4.35 -15.11 -16.34
CA PRO A 156 -5.04 -14.39 -17.42
C PRO A 156 -6.16 -13.47 -16.93
N LEU A 157 -6.69 -13.70 -15.72
CA LEU A 157 -7.74 -12.87 -15.12
C LEU A 157 -7.18 -11.57 -14.54
N TRP A 158 -5.87 -11.49 -14.31
CA TRP A 158 -5.17 -10.32 -13.81
C TRP A 158 -4.44 -9.63 -14.96
N LYS A 159 -5.10 -8.64 -15.57
CA LYS A 159 -4.55 -7.94 -16.74
C LYS A 159 -3.18 -7.35 -16.42
N GLY A 160 -2.17 -7.74 -17.20
CA GLY A 160 -0.80 -7.25 -17.06
C GLY A 160 0.00 -7.88 -15.91
N LEU A 161 -0.52 -8.90 -15.23
CA LEU A 161 0.23 -9.64 -14.21
C LEU A 161 1.53 -10.17 -14.83
N SER A 162 2.65 -9.82 -14.21
CA SER A 162 3.99 -10.21 -14.67
C SER A 162 4.84 -10.79 -13.55
N SER A 163 4.47 -10.58 -12.29
CA SER A 163 5.21 -11.11 -11.15
C SER A 163 4.38 -11.28 -9.88
N PHE A 164 4.85 -12.20 -9.03
CA PHE A 164 4.47 -12.25 -7.63
C PHE A 164 5.57 -11.66 -6.77
N GLY A 165 5.17 -11.01 -5.68
CA GLY A 165 6.09 -10.45 -4.70
C GLY A 165 5.81 -11.00 -3.31
N MET A 166 6.88 -11.25 -2.54
CA MET A 166 6.80 -11.56 -1.13
C MET A 166 7.67 -10.57 -0.35
N VAL A 167 7.14 -10.10 0.78
CA VAL A 167 7.89 -9.35 1.78
C VAL A 167 7.92 -10.10 3.09
N GLU A 168 9.13 -10.41 3.57
CA GLU A 168 9.38 -10.95 4.90
C GLU A 168 9.92 -9.85 5.81
N SER A 169 9.16 -9.54 6.87
CA SER A 169 9.53 -8.57 7.89
C SER A 169 9.98 -9.29 9.14
N ILE A 170 11.26 -9.13 9.49
CA ILE A 170 11.86 -9.69 10.70
C ILE A 170 12.10 -8.55 11.68
N ARG A 171 11.41 -8.61 12.81
CA ARG A 171 11.58 -7.64 13.88
C ARG A 171 12.25 -8.31 15.07
N THR A 172 13.41 -7.82 15.46
CA THR A 172 14.16 -8.31 16.64
C THR A 172 14.17 -7.27 17.75
N ILE A 173 13.64 -7.64 18.91
CA ILE A 173 13.64 -6.84 20.14
C ILE A 173 14.21 -7.68 21.26
N LYS A 174 15.28 -7.19 21.92
CA LYS A 174 15.95 -7.89 23.04
C LYS A 174 16.24 -9.38 22.74
N GLY A 175 16.69 -9.68 21.54
CA GLY A 175 17.03 -11.04 21.09
C GLY A 175 15.85 -11.93 20.70
N LYS A 176 14.60 -11.45 20.81
CA LYS A 176 13.41 -12.16 20.31
C LYS A 176 13.04 -11.64 18.92
N SER A 177 12.97 -12.54 17.95
CA SER A 177 12.59 -12.24 16.57
C SER A 177 11.15 -12.65 16.30
N THR A 178 10.39 -11.81 15.62
CA THR A 178 9.09 -12.12 15.02
C THR A 178 9.20 -11.98 13.51
N ILE A 179 8.68 -12.97 12.78
CA ILE A 179 8.67 -12.99 11.31
C ILE A 179 7.23 -12.83 10.84
N GLU A 180 7.01 -11.97 9.86
CA GLU A 180 5.73 -11.78 9.19
C GLU A 180 5.95 -11.77 7.68
N ARG A 181 5.17 -12.57 6.94
CA ARG A 181 5.20 -12.63 5.47
C ARG A 181 3.94 -11.99 4.89
N ARG A 182 4.11 -11.29 3.77
CA ARG A 182 3.03 -10.68 2.99
C ARG A 182 3.27 -10.92 1.52
N TYR A 183 2.18 -11.16 0.78
CA TYR A 183 2.22 -11.54 -0.63
C TYR A 183 1.56 -10.47 -1.49
N TYR A 184 1.98 -10.37 -2.74
CA TYR A 184 1.58 -9.31 -3.66
C TYR A 184 1.44 -9.83 -5.09
N LEU A 185 0.45 -9.31 -5.80
CA LEU A 185 0.31 -9.41 -7.24
C LEU A 185 0.91 -8.15 -7.88
N SER A 186 1.70 -8.29 -8.95
CA SER A 186 2.32 -7.12 -9.60
C SER A 186 2.42 -7.22 -11.11
N SER A 187 2.26 -6.07 -11.77
CA SER A 187 2.60 -5.88 -13.19
C SER A 187 3.99 -5.28 -13.42
N LEU A 188 4.83 -5.25 -12.37
CA LEU A 188 6.22 -4.82 -12.50
C LEU A 188 7.07 -5.93 -13.16
N PRO A 189 8.04 -5.55 -14.01
CA PRO A 189 9.10 -6.48 -14.42
C PRO A 189 9.94 -6.89 -13.20
N LEU A 190 10.79 -7.90 -13.39
CA LEU A 190 11.68 -8.41 -12.35
C LEU A 190 12.69 -7.33 -11.91
N ASP A 191 12.48 -6.77 -10.72
CA ASP A 191 13.29 -5.77 -10.05
C ASP A 191 12.85 -5.71 -8.58
N ALA A 192 13.42 -6.60 -7.75
CA ALA A 192 13.01 -6.76 -6.36
C ALA A 192 13.23 -5.49 -5.53
N GLN A 193 14.17 -4.63 -5.95
CA GLN A 193 14.40 -3.34 -5.32
C GLN A 193 13.24 -2.37 -5.62
N ARG A 194 12.81 -2.23 -6.89
CA ARG A 194 11.67 -1.38 -7.25
C ARG A 194 10.37 -1.89 -6.63
N PHE A 195 10.14 -3.20 -6.64
CA PHE A 195 9.01 -3.81 -5.93
C PHE A 195 9.06 -3.48 -4.43
N GLY A 196 10.21 -3.68 -3.78
CA GLY A 196 10.37 -3.44 -2.36
C GLY A 196 10.20 -1.97 -1.96
N GLN A 197 10.65 -1.04 -2.82
CA GLN A 197 10.41 0.40 -2.67
C GLN A 197 8.93 0.73 -2.76
N ALA A 198 8.21 0.21 -3.76
CA ALA A 198 6.77 0.44 -3.90
C ALA A 198 6.00 -0.02 -2.66
N VAL A 199 6.28 -1.23 -2.17
CA VAL A 199 5.67 -1.73 -0.93
C VAL A 199 6.05 -0.83 0.26
N ARG A 200 7.33 -0.48 0.42
CA ARG A 200 7.80 0.34 1.55
C ARG A 200 7.16 1.73 1.57
N ASN A 201 6.96 2.31 0.40
CA ASN A 201 6.33 3.61 0.20
C ASN A 201 4.86 3.58 0.61
N HIS A 202 4.12 2.53 0.23
CA HIS A 202 2.73 2.32 0.67
C HIS A 202 2.62 2.30 2.21
N TRP A 203 3.45 1.50 2.88
CA TRP A 203 3.51 1.47 4.36
C TRP A 203 3.92 2.82 4.99
N GLY A 204 4.70 3.62 4.27
CA GLY A 204 5.08 4.96 4.71
C GLY A 204 3.88 5.91 4.77
N VAL A 205 2.91 5.74 3.88
CA VAL A 205 1.65 6.50 3.91
C VAL A 205 0.86 6.13 5.16
N GLU A 206 0.59 4.85 5.40
CA GLU A 206 -0.15 4.44 6.60
C GLU A 206 0.51 4.96 7.90
N ASN A 207 1.84 4.88 8.01
CA ASN A 207 2.51 5.28 9.26
C ASN A 207 2.64 6.78 9.43
N ASN A 208 3.09 7.53 8.41
CA ASN A 208 3.35 8.96 8.56
C ASN A 208 2.08 9.78 8.36
N VAL A 209 1.29 9.45 7.34
CA VAL A 209 0.13 10.26 6.99
C VAL A 209 -1.00 10.05 7.98
N HIS A 210 -1.37 8.80 8.28
CA HIS A 210 -2.45 8.59 9.27
C HIS A 210 -2.06 9.11 10.63
N TRP A 211 -0.82 8.89 11.06
CA TRP A 211 -0.37 9.43 12.34
C TRP A 211 -0.39 10.96 12.37
N THR A 212 0.17 11.63 11.35
CA THR A 212 0.12 13.11 11.28
C THR A 212 -1.32 13.61 11.25
N MET A 213 -2.19 12.96 10.49
CA MET A 213 -3.58 13.37 10.38
C MET A 213 -4.36 13.15 11.69
N ASP A 214 -4.12 12.03 12.38
CA ASP A 214 -4.80 11.66 13.61
C ASP A 214 -4.28 12.44 14.83
N VAL A 215 -2.97 12.70 14.90
CA VAL A 215 -2.31 13.31 16.06
C VAL A 215 -2.15 14.83 15.89
N LEU A 216 -1.61 15.30 14.77
CA LEU A 216 -1.36 16.73 14.56
C LEU A 216 -2.63 17.47 14.12
N PHE A 217 -3.44 16.85 13.25
CA PHE A 217 -4.70 17.47 12.79
C PHE A 217 -5.93 17.04 13.59
N ALA A 218 -5.75 16.15 14.59
CA ALA A 218 -6.81 15.62 15.44
C ALA A 218 -8.00 15.10 14.60
N GLU A 219 -7.71 14.44 13.47
CA GLU A 219 -8.74 14.05 12.51
C GLU A 219 -9.76 13.11 13.13
N ASP A 220 -9.29 12.09 13.84
CA ASP A 220 -10.12 11.16 14.61
C ASP A 220 -10.88 11.82 15.77
N GLN A 221 -10.46 13.00 16.25
CA GLN A 221 -11.15 13.71 17.33
C GLN A 221 -12.17 14.73 16.81
N SER A 222 -12.21 14.96 15.49
CA SER A 222 -13.13 15.92 14.88
C SER A 222 -14.59 15.47 15.04
N ARG A 223 -15.43 16.37 15.58
CA ARG A 223 -16.88 16.16 15.72
C ARG A 223 -17.67 16.88 14.62
N ALA A 224 -17.02 17.19 13.50
CA ALA A 224 -17.68 17.83 12.35
C ALA A 224 -18.69 16.86 11.72
N ARG A 225 -19.96 16.96 12.14
CA ARG A 225 -21.06 16.05 11.74
C ARG A 225 -21.96 16.57 10.61
N SER A 226 -21.80 17.84 10.23
CA SER A 226 -22.62 18.46 9.18
C SER A 226 -22.31 17.89 7.79
N LYS A 227 -23.33 17.81 6.92
CA LYS A 227 -23.41 17.13 5.60
C LYS A 227 -22.11 17.10 4.78
N TYR A 228 -21.42 18.24 4.64
CA TYR A 228 -20.14 18.35 3.91
C TYR A 228 -18.94 18.73 4.79
N ALA A 229 -19.15 18.97 6.09
CA ALA A 229 -18.13 19.53 6.98
C ALA A 229 -16.98 18.55 7.23
N ALA A 230 -17.26 17.25 7.40
CA ALA A 230 -16.22 16.24 7.54
C ALA A 230 -15.31 16.16 6.30
N GLN A 231 -15.92 16.19 5.11
CA GLN A 231 -15.21 16.12 3.83
C GLN A 231 -14.39 17.39 3.58
N ASN A 232 -15.00 18.56 3.72
CA ASN A 232 -14.31 19.83 3.52
C ASN A 232 -13.12 19.96 4.48
N LEU A 233 -13.28 19.52 5.74
CA LEU A 233 -12.21 19.58 6.72
C LEU A 233 -11.10 18.57 6.41
N ALA A 234 -11.42 17.34 5.97
CA ALA A 234 -10.42 16.37 5.51
C ALA A 234 -9.64 16.91 4.29
N THR A 235 -10.35 17.48 3.29
CA THR A 235 -9.72 18.14 2.13
C THR A 235 -8.80 19.28 2.58
N LEU A 236 -9.28 20.19 3.44
CA LEU A 236 -8.50 21.33 3.92
C LEU A 236 -7.27 20.89 4.69
N ARG A 237 -7.38 19.90 5.59
CA ARG A 237 -6.24 19.37 6.36
C ARG A 237 -5.17 18.78 5.44
N ARG A 238 -5.59 18.09 4.38
CA ARG A 238 -4.68 17.51 3.38
C ARG A 238 -4.04 18.56 2.48
N ILE A 239 -4.77 19.62 2.11
CA ILE A 239 -4.19 20.79 1.43
C ILE A 239 -3.16 21.47 2.33
N VAL A 240 -3.48 21.68 3.61
CA VAL A 240 -2.55 22.26 4.59
C VAL A 240 -1.33 21.36 4.77
N LEU A 241 -1.49 20.04 4.85
CA LEU A 241 -0.37 19.09 4.90
C LEU A 241 0.52 19.20 3.65
N ASN A 242 -0.08 19.27 2.46
CA ASN A 242 0.64 19.45 1.20
C ASN A 242 1.44 20.78 1.19
N LEU A 243 0.83 21.87 1.69
CA LEU A 243 1.49 23.17 1.79
C LEU A 243 2.65 23.15 2.81
N LEU A 244 2.44 22.58 3.99
CA LEU A 244 3.47 22.48 5.03
C LEU A 244 4.64 21.60 4.59
N LYS A 245 4.40 20.54 3.81
CA LYS A 245 5.48 19.70 3.25
C LYS A 245 6.24 20.39 2.11
N LYS A 246 5.60 21.30 1.37
CA LYS A 246 6.25 22.09 0.31
C LYS A 246 6.95 23.35 0.85
N ASP A 247 6.65 23.77 2.07
CA ASP A 247 7.29 24.94 2.68
C ASP A 247 8.72 24.61 3.14
N THR A 248 9.70 25.11 2.40
CA THR A 248 11.14 24.96 2.72
C THR A 248 11.68 26.07 3.62
N THR A 249 10.85 27.04 4.02
CA THR A 249 11.30 28.25 4.75
C THR A 249 11.54 27.99 6.24
N THR A 250 10.93 26.95 6.81
CA THR A 250 11.08 26.61 8.24
C THR A 250 11.57 25.17 8.39
N LYS A 251 12.79 24.96 8.94
CA LYS A 251 13.35 23.62 9.20
C LYS A 251 12.77 23.01 10.49
N THR A 252 11.48 22.73 10.51
CA THR A 252 10.83 22.02 11.62
C THR A 252 10.28 20.71 11.09
N SER A 253 10.61 19.57 11.69
CA SER A 253 10.03 18.29 11.29
C SER A 253 8.57 18.24 11.74
N LEU A 254 7.67 17.91 10.80
CA LEU A 254 6.34 17.38 11.11
C LEU A 254 6.50 15.93 11.56
N SER A 255 7.18 15.75 12.69
CA SER A 255 7.42 14.45 13.33
C SER A 255 6.28 14.07 14.25
#